data_AF-A0A5Q0L9S6-F1
#
_entry.id   AF-A0A5Q0L9S6-F1
#
_cell.length_a   1.000
_cell.length_b   1.000
_cell.length_c   1.000
_cell.angle_alpha   90.00
_cell.angle_beta   90.00
_cell.angle_gamma   90.00
#
_symmetry.space_group_name_H-M   'P 1'
#
loop_
_entity.id
_entity.type
_entity.pdbx_description
1 polymer ?
#
loop_
_entity_poly.entity_id
_entity_poly.type
_entity_poly.pdbx_seq_one_letter_code
_entity_poly.pdbx_strand_id
1 'polypeptide(L)'
;MTDHALRLLRENPRLAGLAAFPFGFDLGRAEHAEAVRLASGGPLEPIAGDDTGGTYFVCGDGSVLYADSEGSAGVIGDSVDEALEVLVGLPGWHDHLGLAPADGEERVLAAVARTEGEIREYRAIDDERTELRAGLGLPERSPTRLVGLLHAALLRTEPDFLLLDAEEGGAHDLLDPHPRPALWETVLARGRADLALLRAGAAWDEVAGDRTRRALALRAAQFDRREGDLPLLRHLLRHEAEASMTDELRLAAVLVGLRGLPEDLPLLLEVRESDFDTWCGLGGMPEPGAEPAELLRWARDLDDSFFGADPADEPLFTWTGLARDQGLAELARAALIRALDDIDLRAYAAERDGGTPDRLLAGRLGSLVHEFEQLGDTFQALRAQRLCLPLRTTARDRVSALLGLARLEREEGRFGQAADTLAALRDTLADPADDTTARWRDTNLGVYVVQEHHALARAAAEAAGDDASLTKEVREVTAAAAELFTSLSAAGRASAGRSRA
;
A
#
# COMPACT_ATOMS: atom_id res chain seq x y z
N MET A 1 5.43 -28.46 9.80
CA MET A 1 5.29 -29.80 9.18
C MET A 1 4.92 -29.68 7.69
N THR A 2 5.38 -28.62 7.02
CA THR A 2 4.83 -28.09 5.77
C THR A 2 5.38 -28.71 4.48
N ASP A 3 6.37 -29.61 4.60
CA ASP A 3 7.04 -30.29 3.47
C ASP A 3 6.85 -31.82 3.49
N HIS A 4 5.68 -32.34 3.90
CA HIS A 4 5.49 -33.80 3.85
C HIS A 4 5.27 -34.26 2.41
N ALA A 5 4.21 -33.75 1.77
CA ALA A 5 3.88 -34.12 0.39
C ALA A 5 5.02 -33.77 -0.59
N LEU A 6 5.63 -32.59 -0.48
CA LEU A 6 6.73 -32.18 -1.36
C LEU A 6 7.94 -33.12 -1.28
N ARG A 7 8.27 -33.58 -0.07
CA ARG A 7 9.36 -34.56 0.15
C ARG A 7 9.03 -35.91 -0.48
N LEU A 8 7.79 -36.40 -0.30
CA LEU A 8 7.34 -37.65 -0.90
C LEU A 8 7.38 -37.60 -2.44
N LEU A 9 6.97 -36.48 -3.03
CA LEU A 9 7.07 -36.27 -4.49
C LEU A 9 8.53 -36.30 -4.96
N ARG A 10 9.44 -35.62 -4.24
CA ARG A 10 10.87 -35.61 -4.57
C ARG A 10 11.53 -37.00 -4.45
N GLU A 11 11.09 -37.81 -3.49
CA GLU A 11 11.63 -39.16 -3.24
C GLU A 11 11.01 -40.25 -4.14
N ASN A 12 9.83 -39.99 -4.72
CA ASN A 12 9.08 -40.99 -5.48
C ASN A 12 8.69 -40.49 -6.88
N PRO A 13 9.46 -40.86 -7.94
CA PRO A 13 9.20 -40.45 -9.32
C PRO A 13 7.81 -40.84 -9.85
N ARG A 14 7.22 -41.93 -9.33
CA ARG A 14 5.87 -42.35 -9.73
C ARG A 14 4.82 -41.36 -9.24
N LEU A 15 4.93 -40.95 -7.97
CA LEU A 15 4.02 -39.95 -7.39
C LEU A 15 4.22 -38.57 -8.04
N ALA A 16 5.48 -38.18 -8.30
CA ALA A 16 5.77 -36.96 -9.04
C ALA A 16 5.15 -36.97 -10.45
N GLY A 17 5.24 -38.09 -11.18
CA GLY A 17 4.62 -38.22 -12.50
C GLY A 17 3.10 -38.13 -12.48
N LEU A 18 2.46 -38.69 -11.43
CA LEU A 18 1.01 -38.57 -11.25
C LEU A 18 0.59 -37.14 -10.89
N ALA A 19 1.34 -36.48 -10.00
CA ALA A 19 1.09 -35.08 -9.63
C ALA A 19 1.25 -34.15 -10.85
N ALA A 20 2.29 -34.34 -11.66
CA ALA A 20 2.52 -33.59 -12.89
C ALA A 20 1.37 -33.78 -13.88
N PHE A 21 0.94 -35.03 -14.11
CA PHE A 21 -0.16 -35.33 -15.03
C PHE A 21 -0.99 -36.51 -14.52
N PRO A 22 -2.29 -36.32 -14.22
CA PRO A 22 -3.16 -35.27 -14.75
C PRO A 22 -3.40 -34.04 -13.86
N PHE A 23 -2.74 -33.92 -12.69
CA PHE A 23 -3.13 -32.91 -11.69
C PHE A 23 -2.37 -31.57 -11.79
N GLY A 24 -1.47 -31.41 -12.76
CA GLY A 24 -0.86 -30.10 -13.08
C GLY A 24 0.15 -29.59 -12.06
N PHE A 25 0.81 -30.47 -11.30
CA PHE A 25 1.85 -30.11 -10.33
C PHE A 25 3.18 -30.78 -10.69
N ASP A 26 3.95 -30.15 -11.58
CA ASP A 26 5.20 -30.67 -12.12
C ASP A 26 6.43 -30.01 -11.47
N LEU A 27 7.19 -30.78 -10.69
CA LEU A 27 8.44 -30.34 -10.05
C LEU A 27 9.52 -29.93 -11.07
N GLY A 28 9.45 -30.42 -12.31
CA GLY A 28 10.38 -30.09 -13.38
C GLY A 28 10.11 -28.75 -14.04
N ARG A 29 9.01 -28.07 -13.69
CA ARG A 29 8.55 -26.80 -14.28
C ARG A 29 8.49 -25.65 -13.27
N ALA A 30 9.31 -25.69 -12.23
CA ALA A 30 9.33 -24.65 -11.19
C ALA A 30 9.88 -23.29 -11.66
N GLU A 31 10.39 -23.16 -12.88
CA GLU A 31 10.87 -21.87 -13.38
C GLU A 31 9.68 -20.99 -13.80
N HIS A 32 9.51 -19.86 -13.12
CA HIS A 32 8.54 -18.83 -13.52
C HIS A 32 9.10 -17.98 -14.66
N ALA A 33 8.22 -17.49 -15.54
CA ALA A 33 8.62 -16.77 -16.76
C ALA A 33 9.30 -15.42 -16.46
N GLU A 34 8.93 -14.78 -15.36
CA GLU A 34 9.47 -13.50 -14.91
C GLU A 34 9.96 -13.56 -13.46
N ALA A 35 10.73 -12.56 -13.05
CA ALA A 35 11.18 -12.45 -11.67
C ALA A 35 10.03 -11.87 -10.82
N VAL A 36 9.64 -12.58 -9.76
CA VAL A 36 8.53 -12.15 -8.87
C VAL A 36 8.96 -12.11 -7.41
N ARG A 37 8.24 -11.32 -6.61
CA ARG A 37 8.44 -11.19 -5.16
C ARG A 37 7.14 -10.85 -4.43
N LEU A 38 7.06 -11.16 -3.14
CA LEU A 38 5.98 -10.67 -2.30
C LEU A 38 6.19 -9.17 -1.99
N ALA A 39 5.09 -8.41 -1.95
CA ALA A 39 5.10 -7.01 -1.54
C ALA A 39 5.67 -6.81 -0.12
N SER A 40 5.39 -7.75 0.77
CA SER A 40 5.91 -7.81 2.14
C SER A 40 7.43 -8.09 2.22
N GLY A 41 8.07 -8.46 1.11
CA GLY A 41 9.47 -8.92 1.08
C GLY A 41 9.68 -10.30 1.70
N GLY A 42 8.59 -11.02 2.02
CA GLY A 42 8.65 -12.37 2.56
C GLY A 42 9.29 -13.38 1.59
N PRO A 43 9.82 -14.50 2.10
CA PRO A 43 10.37 -15.56 1.27
C PRO A 43 9.33 -16.12 0.30
N LEU A 44 9.77 -16.39 -0.92
CA LEU A 44 8.98 -16.99 -1.99
C LEU A 44 9.86 -17.99 -2.75
N GLU A 45 9.57 -19.28 -2.63
CA GLU A 45 10.34 -20.34 -3.30
C GLU A 45 9.46 -21.03 -4.34
N PRO A 46 9.84 -21.03 -5.63
CA PRO A 46 9.12 -21.81 -6.63
C PRO A 46 9.34 -23.31 -6.41
N ILE A 47 8.26 -24.09 -6.41
CA ILE A 47 8.29 -25.53 -6.11
C ILE A 47 7.79 -26.43 -7.24
N ALA A 48 6.93 -25.91 -8.12
CA ALA A 48 6.38 -26.65 -9.25
C ALA A 48 5.78 -25.68 -10.29
N GLY A 49 5.44 -26.19 -11.47
CA GLY A 49 4.60 -25.50 -12.45
C GLY A 49 3.58 -26.43 -13.09
N ASP A 50 2.70 -25.86 -13.91
CA ASP A 50 1.71 -26.61 -14.69
C ASP A 50 2.03 -26.62 -16.20
N ASP A 51 1.16 -27.26 -16.98
CA ASP A 51 1.30 -27.34 -18.44
C ASP A 51 0.72 -26.13 -19.19
N THR A 52 0.05 -25.21 -18.49
CA THR A 52 -0.45 -23.93 -18.99
C THR A 52 0.53 -22.77 -18.81
N GLY A 53 1.57 -22.95 -17.99
CA GLY A 53 2.61 -21.93 -17.73
C GLY A 53 2.51 -21.29 -16.34
N GLY A 54 1.60 -21.75 -15.48
CA GLY A 54 1.48 -21.30 -14.10
C GLY A 54 2.57 -21.90 -13.20
N THR A 55 2.85 -21.21 -12.10
CA THR A 55 3.90 -21.57 -11.13
C THR A 55 3.34 -21.59 -9.71
N TYR A 56 3.75 -22.61 -8.94
CA TYR A 56 3.43 -22.75 -7.53
C TYR A 56 4.63 -22.34 -6.69
N PHE A 57 4.39 -21.49 -5.70
CA PHE A 57 5.39 -20.99 -4.77
C PHE A 57 5.02 -21.36 -3.34
N VAL A 58 6.02 -21.70 -2.53
CA VAL A 58 5.88 -21.77 -1.07
C VAL A 58 6.28 -20.42 -0.48
N CYS A 59 5.39 -19.85 0.32
CA CYS A 59 5.62 -18.63 1.07
C CYS A 59 6.30 -18.94 2.40
N GLY A 60 6.86 -17.91 3.07
CA GLY A 60 7.58 -18.08 4.33
C GLY A 60 6.79 -18.69 5.49
N ASP A 61 5.45 -18.63 5.47
CA ASP A 61 4.57 -19.26 6.46
C ASP A 61 4.19 -20.72 6.09
N GLY A 62 4.55 -21.17 4.89
CA GLY A 62 4.24 -22.48 4.33
C GLY A 62 3.01 -22.49 3.42
N SER A 63 2.26 -21.40 3.31
CA SER A 63 1.15 -21.28 2.36
C SER A 63 1.65 -21.44 0.92
N VAL A 64 0.78 -21.96 0.04
CA VAL A 64 1.09 -22.12 -1.39
C VAL A 64 0.37 -21.04 -2.19
N LEU A 65 1.17 -20.20 -2.83
CA LEU A 65 0.72 -19.22 -3.81
C LEU A 65 0.82 -19.82 -5.21
N TYR A 66 -0.22 -19.66 -6.01
CA TYR A 66 -0.19 -19.94 -7.45
C TYR A 66 -0.20 -18.64 -8.23
N ALA A 67 0.64 -18.53 -9.26
CA ALA A 67 0.59 -17.47 -10.26
C ALA A 67 0.36 -18.10 -11.63
N ASP A 68 -0.60 -17.58 -12.39
CA ASP A 68 -0.83 -18.00 -13.77
C ASP A 68 0.12 -17.27 -14.75
N SER A 69 0.00 -17.57 -16.04
CA SER A 69 0.81 -16.92 -17.08
C SER A 69 0.23 -15.59 -17.58
N GLU A 70 -0.99 -15.28 -17.13
CA GLU A 70 -1.81 -14.16 -17.53
C GLU A 70 -1.66 -12.96 -16.57
N GLY A 71 -0.91 -13.14 -15.48
CA GLY A 71 -0.61 -12.10 -14.50
C GLY A 71 -1.55 -12.10 -13.30
N SER A 72 -2.23 -13.21 -13.01
CA SER A 72 -3.05 -13.37 -11.79
C SER A 72 -2.34 -14.25 -10.76
N ALA A 73 -2.56 -13.98 -9.48
CA ALA A 73 -2.02 -14.79 -8.39
C ALA A 73 -2.99 -14.94 -7.20
N GLY A 74 -2.88 -16.06 -6.49
CA GLY A 74 -3.75 -16.38 -5.37
C GLY A 74 -3.21 -17.50 -4.49
N VAL A 75 -3.45 -17.42 -3.18
CA VAL A 75 -3.13 -18.52 -2.27
C VAL A 75 -4.16 -19.62 -2.46
N ILE A 76 -3.68 -20.85 -2.64
CA ILE A 76 -4.53 -22.02 -2.95
C ILE A 76 -4.54 -23.08 -1.83
N GLY A 77 -3.75 -22.86 -0.78
CA GLY A 77 -3.77 -23.68 0.43
C GLY A 77 -2.79 -23.18 1.50
N ASP A 78 -3.06 -23.51 2.75
CA ASP A 78 -2.22 -23.13 3.91
C ASP A 78 -0.90 -23.94 4.00
N SER A 79 -0.76 -24.98 3.18
CA SER A 79 0.43 -25.84 3.09
C SER A 79 0.48 -26.55 1.74
N VAL A 80 1.63 -27.12 1.39
CA VAL A 80 1.76 -27.96 0.18
C VAL A 80 0.83 -29.16 0.22
N ASP A 81 0.64 -29.77 1.40
CA ASP A 81 -0.30 -30.86 1.58
C ASP A 81 -1.75 -30.40 1.28
N GLU A 82 -2.19 -29.27 1.83
CA GLU A 82 -3.54 -28.74 1.57
C GLU A 82 -3.75 -28.30 0.11
N ALA A 83 -2.76 -27.66 -0.51
CA ALA A 83 -2.81 -27.31 -1.93
C ALA A 83 -2.95 -28.58 -2.79
N LEU A 84 -2.18 -29.62 -2.51
CA LEU A 84 -2.30 -30.90 -3.23
C LEU A 84 -3.62 -31.62 -2.95
N GLU A 85 -4.22 -31.47 -1.76
CA GLU A 85 -5.59 -31.95 -1.50
C GLU A 85 -6.61 -31.29 -2.43
N VAL A 86 -6.48 -29.97 -2.66
CA VAL A 86 -7.33 -29.22 -3.59
C VAL A 86 -7.08 -29.67 -5.02
N LEU A 87 -5.83 -29.67 -5.48
CA LEU A 87 -5.47 -30.04 -6.87
C LEU A 87 -5.89 -31.47 -7.24
N VAL A 88 -5.66 -32.43 -6.33
CA VAL A 88 -5.97 -33.85 -6.57
C VAL A 88 -7.46 -34.13 -6.38
N GLY A 89 -8.10 -33.47 -5.41
CA GLY A 89 -9.50 -33.67 -5.09
C GLY A 89 -10.48 -32.90 -5.98
N LEU A 90 -10.03 -31.82 -6.63
CA LEU A 90 -10.79 -31.00 -7.58
C LEU A 90 -10.03 -30.85 -8.91
N PRO A 91 -9.94 -31.89 -9.77
CA PRO A 91 -9.31 -31.74 -11.08
C PRO A 91 -10.02 -30.68 -11.92
N GLY A 92 -9.25 -29.77 -12.51
CA GLY A 92 -9.78 -28.56 -13.15
C GLY A 92 -10.13 -27.44 -12.16
N TRP A 93 -9.44 -27.37 -11.01
CA TRP A 93 -9.71 -26.43 -9.92
C TRP A 93 -9.79 -24.95 -10.35
N HIS A 94 -9.12 -24.55 -11.43
CA HIS A 94 -9.24 -23.21 -12.04
C HIS A 94 -10.69 -22.85 -12.39
N ASP A 95 -11.52 -23.82 -12.80
CA ASP A 95 -12.95 -23.61 -13.10
C ASP A 95 -13.79 -23.34 -11.83
N HIS A 96 -13.19 -23.46 -10.65
CA HIS A 96 -13.87 -23.36 -9.36
C HIS A 96 -13.46 -22.12 -8.57
N LEU A 97 -12.60 -21.26 -9.12
CA LEU A 97 -12.12 -20.02 -8.50
C LEU A 97 -13.24 -19.03 -8.15
N GLY A 98 -14.38 -19.11 -8.83
CA GLY A 98 -15.56 -18.28 -8.54
C GLY A 98 -16.59 -18.91 -7.60
N LEU A 99 -16.36 -20.13 -7.11
CA LEU A 99 -17.31 -20.83 -6.23
C LEU A 99 -17.03 -20.51 -4.75
N ALA A 100 -18.10 -20.21 -4.02
CA ALA A 100 -18.05 -20.00 -2.59
C ALA A 100 -18.88 -21.05 -1.84
N PRO A 101 -18.58 -21.36 -0.57
CA PRO A 101 -19.44 -22.20 0.28
C PRO A 101 -20.90 -21.71 0.35
N ALA A 102 -21.12 -20.40 0.19
CA ALA A 102 -22.44 -19.77 0.20
C ALA A 102 -23.29 -20.11 -1.04
N ASP A 103 -22.70 -20.60 -2.13
CA ASP A 103 -23.41 -21.00 -3.34
C ASP A 103 -24.29 -22.25 -3.16
N GLY A 104 -24.07 -22.99 -2.06
CA GLY A 104 -24.82 -24.19 -1.71
C GLY A 104 -24.22 -25.46 -2.31
N GLU A 105 -24.40 -26.57 -1.60
CA GLU A 105 -23.82 -27.88 -1.92
C GLU A 105 -24.22 -28.38 -3.32
N GLU A 106 -25.48 -28.23 -3.70
CA GLU A 106 -25.99 -28.67 -5.01
C GLU A 106 -25.25 -28.01 -6.17
N ARG A 107 -25.05 -26.68 -6.11
CA ARG A 107 -24.34 -25.93 -7.16
C ARG A 107 -22.88 -26.33 -7.25
N VAL A 108 -22.22 -26.49 -6.11
CA VAL A 108 -20.82 -26.94 -6.06
C VAL A 108 -20.68 -28.34 -6.66
N LEU A 109 -21.50 -29.30 -6.23
CA LEU A 109 -21.44 -30.67 -6.75
C LEU A 109 -21.75 -30.73 -8.24
N ALA A 110 -22.70 -29.95 -8.73
CA ALA A 110 -23.02 -29.88 -10.16
C ALA A 110 -21.87 -29.30 -10.99
N ALA A 111 -21.19 -28.26 -10.51
CA ALA A 111 -20.05 -27.67 -11.19
C ALA A 111 -18.87 -28.65 -11.26
N VAL A 112 -18.54 -29.30 -10.15
CA VAL A 112 -17.45 -30.30 -10.08
C VAL A 112 -17.77 -31.52 -10.96
N ALA A 113 -19.00 -32.05 -10.89
CA ALA A 113 -19.39 -33.19 -11.71
C ALA A 113 -19.31 -32.90 -13.22
N ARG A 114 -19.60 -31.66 -13.64
CA ARG A 114 -19.45 -31.22 -15.03
C ARG A 114 -17.98 -31.19 -15.45
N THR A 115 -17.13 -30.47 -14.72
CA THR A 115 -15.68 -30.37 -15.03
C THR A 115 -15.03 -31.76 -15.04
N GLU A 116 -15.31 -32.62 -14.05
CA GLU A 116 -14.78 -33.97 -14.07
C GLU A 116 -15.37 -34.84 -15.19
N GLY A 117 -16.62 -34.61 -15.58
CA GLY A 117 -17.24 -35.27 -16.73
C GLY A 117 -16.46 -34.99 -18.01
N GLU A 118 -16.13 -33.71 -18.26
CA GLU A 118 -15.32 -33.26 -19.40
C GLU A 118 -13.92 -33.90 -19.37
N ILE A 119 -13.25 -33.94 -18.21
CA ILE A 119 -11.95 -34.60 -18.08
C ILE A 119 -12.06 -36.11 -18.39
N ARG A 120 -13.11 -36.78 -17.89
CA ARG A 120 -13.34 -38.22 -18.09
C ARG A 120 -13.61 -38.59 -19.55
N GLU A 121 -14.06 -37.66 -20.39
CA GLU A 121 -14.20 -37.89 -21.84
C GLU A 121 -12.83 -38.13 -22.50
N TYR A 122 -11.77 -37.52 -21.96
CA TYR A 122 -10.41 -37.65 -22.49
C TYR A 122 -9.55 -38.65 -21.72
N ARG A 123 -9.77 -38.80 -20.41
CA ARG A 123 -8.92 -39.62 -19.54
C ARG A 123 -9.64 -40.13 -18.30
N ALA A 124 -9.51 -41.42 -17.99
CA ALA A 124 -9.85 -41.93 -16.67
C ALA A 124 -8.83 -41.42 -15.64
N ILE A 125 -9.29 -40.78 -14.57
CA ILE A 125 -8.43 -40.15 -13.54
C ILE A 125 -8.61 -40.76 -12.15
N ASP A 126 -9.60 -41.62 -11.95
CA ASP A 126 -10.02 -42.07 -10.61
C ASP A 126 -8.98 -43.00 -9.95
N ASP A 127 -8.33 -43.87 -10.74
CA ASP A 127 -7.26 -44.75 -10.28
C ASP A 127 -5.99 -43.95 -9.95
N GLU A 128 -5.58 -43.04 -10.84
CA GLU A 128 -4.45 -42.12 -10.60
C GLU A 128 -4.67 -41.24 -9.37
N ARG A 129 -5.89 -40.72 -9.19
CA ARG A 129 -6.28 -39.92 -8.02
C ARG A 129 -6.15 -40.74 -6.74
N THR A 130 -6.64 -41.97 -6.77
CA THR A 130 -6.60 -42.87 -5.61
C THR A 130 -5.16 -43.24 -5.26
N GLU A 131 -4.34 -43.57 -6.26
CA GLU A 131 -2.91 -43.89 -6.07
C GLU A 131 -2.15 -42.70 -5.49
N LEU A 132 -2.30 -41.50 -6.09
CA LEU A 132 -1.58 -40.30 -5.64
C LEU A 132 -2.00 -39.89 -4.23
N ARG A 133 -3.31 -39.83 -3.96
CA ARG A 133 -3.85 -39.48 -2.65
C ARG A 133 -3.35 -40.43 -1.56
N ALA A 134 -3.40 -41.74 -1.82
CA ALA A 134 -2.90 -42.74 -0.88
C ALA A 134 -1.37 -42.65 -0.69
N GLY A 135 -0.63 -42.42 -1.77
CA GLY A 135 0.83 -42.29 -1.75
C GLY A 135 1.32 -41.06 -0.98
N LEU A 136 0.58 -39.95 -1.04
CA LEU A 136 0.87 -38.71 -0.31
C LEU A 136 0.25 -38.67 1.10
N GLY A 137 -0.61 -39.63 1.44
CA GLY A 137 -1.31 -39.64 2.73
C GLY A 137 -2.39 -38.56 2.88
N LEU A 138 -2.90 -38.03 1.77
CA LEU A 138 -3.92 -36.98 1.76
C LEU A 138 -5.30 -37.60 2.09
N PRO A 139 -6.12 -36.98 2.95
CA PRO A 139 -7.39 -37.56 3.34
C PRO A 139 -8.47 -37.33 2.26
N GLU A 140 -9.52 -38.15 2.28
CA GLU A 140 -10.70 -37.94 1.43
C GLU A 140 -11.55 -36.79 1.96
N ARG A 141 -11.81 -35.78 1.14
CA ARG A 141 -12.75 -34.70 1.45
C ARG A 141 -13.80 -34.61 0.36
N SER A 142 -15.00 -34.18 0.74
CA SER A 142 -16.05 -33.88 -0.23
C SER A 142 -15.65 -32.67 -1.10
N PRO A 143 -16.15 -32.58 -2.34
CA PRO A 143 -15.88 -31.43 -3.20
C PRO A 143 -16.26 -30.09 -2.55
N THR A 144 -17.38 -30.03 -1.83
CA THR A 144 -17.81 -28.84 -1.08
C THR A 144 -16.81 -28.42 -0.02
N ARG A 145 -16.19 -29.39 0.68
CA ARG A 145 -15.15 -29.08 1.66
C ARG A 145 -13.89 -28.54 0.99
N LEU A 146 -13.49 -29.10 -0.14
CA LEU A 146 -12.32 -28.65 -0.91
C LEU A 146 -12.52 -27.25 -1.49
N VAL A 147 -13.71 -26.96 -2.06
CA VAL A 147 -14.07 -25.59 -2.50
C VAL A 147 -14.04 -24.63 -1.32
N GLY A 148 -14.48 -25.05 -0.13
CA GLY A 148 -14.37 -24.22 1.07
C GLY A 148 -12.94 -23.95 1.53
N LEU A 149 -12.01 -24.89 1.33
CA LEU A 149 -10.58 -24.68 1.59
C LEU A 149 -9.98 -23.71 0.56
N LEU A 150 -10.21 -23.95 -0.73
CA LEU A 150 -9.75 -23.07 -1.81
C LEU A 150 -10.27 -21.64 -1.64
N HIS A 151 -11.59 -21.47 -1.42
CA HIS A 151 -12.18 -20.15 -1.18
C HIS A 151 -11.57 -19.44 0.03
N ALA A 152 -11.35 -20.16 1.13
CA ALA A 152 -10.71 -19.57 2.32
C ALA A 152 -9.26 -19.15 2.05
N ALA A 153 -8.50 -19.96 1.32
CA ALA A 153 -7.14 -19.66 0.90
C ALA A 153 -7.09 -18.43 -0.02
N LEU A 154 -7.96 -18.36 -1.03
CA LEU A 154 -8.04 -17.25 -1.97
C LEU A 154 -8.31 -15.91 -1.28
N LEU A 155 -9.22 -15.88 -0.30
CA LEU A 155 -9.51 -14.69 0.50
C LEU A 155 -8.35 -14.24 1.40
N ARG A 156 -7.38 -15.11 1.70
CA ARG A 156 -6.16 -14.74 2.46
C ARG A 156 -5.09 -14.09 1.59
N THR A 157 -5.18 -14.18 0.26
CA THR A 157 -4.15 -13.70 -0.68
C THR A 157 -3.74 -12.26 -0.37
N GLU A 158 -4.72 -11.38 -0.20
CA GLU A 158 -4.46 -10.01 0.22
C GLU A 158 -4.87 -9.81 1.68
N PRO A 159 -4.05 -9.08 2.46
CA PRO A 159 -2.91 -8.27 2.01
C PRO A 159 -1.54 -8.97 1.99
N ASP A 160 -1.40 -10.13 2.64
CA ASP A 160 -0.07 -10.64 3.04
C ASP A 160 0.73 -11.33 1.90
N PHE A 161 0.05 -11.77 0.84
CA PHE A 161 0.63 -12.53 -0.27
C PHE A 161 0.48 -11.82 -1.62
N LEU A 162 0.41 -10.49 -1.61
CA LEU A 162 0.38 -9.69 -2.83
C LEU A 162 1.67 -9.92 -3.64
N LEU A 163 1.52 -10.60 -4.78
CA LEU A 163 2.62 -10.90 -5.69
C LEU A 163 2.91 -9.71 -6.60
N LEU A 164 4.18 -9.36 -6.71
CA LEU A 164 4.66 -8.27 -7.56
C LEU A 164 5.63 -8.81 -8.60
N ASP A 165 5.59 -8.21 -9.78
CA ASP A 165 6.73 -8.22 -10.69
C ASP A 165 7.93 -7.58 -9.96
N ALA A 166 9.06 -8.28 -9.90
CA ALA A 166 10.23 -7.85 -9.13
C ALA A 166 11.01 -6.70 -9.80
N GLU A 167 10.83 -6.49 -11.11
CA GLU A 167 11.49 -5.45 -11.90
C GLU A 167 10.63 -4.18 -12.03
N GLU A 168 9.39 -4.34 -12.49
CA GLU A 168 8.43 -3.27 -12.78
C GLU A 168 7.61 -2.86 -11.55
N GLY A 169 7.32 -3.81 -10.65
CA GLY A 169 6.59 -3.54 -9.41
C GLY A 169 5.08 -3.49 -9.50
N GLY A 170 4.50 -3.85 -10.64
CA GLY A 170 3.05 -4.04 -10.76
C GLY A 170 2.60 -5.26 -9.96
N ALA A 171 1.44 -5.18 -9.31
CA ALA A 171 0.85 -6.34 -8.68
C ALA A 171 0.18 -7.25 -9.69
N HIS A 172 0.30 -8.56 -9.48
CA HIS A 172 -0.56 -9.52 -10.15
C HIS A 172 -2.02 -9.30 -9.78
N ASP A 173 -2.93 -9.52 -10.72
CA ASP A 173 -4.37 -9.51 -10.46
C ASP A 173 -4.75 -10.64 -9.48
N LEU A 174 -5.89 -10.49 -8.82
CA LEU A 174 -6.41 -11.53 -7.96
C LEU A 174 -6.87 -12.72 -8.82
N LEU A 175 -6.41 -13.92 -8.47
CA LEU A 175 -6.80 -15.16 -9.15
C LEU A 175 -8.31 -15.42 -9.10
N ASP A 176 -9.01 -14.86 -8.11
CA ASP A 176 -10.44 -15.06 -7.87
C ASP A 176 -11.25 -13.76 -7.97
N PRO A 177 -12.56 -13.86 -8.25
CA PRO A 177 -13.47 -12.71 -8.29
C PRO A 177 -14.15 -12.41 -6.94
N HIS A 178 -13.70 -12.99 -5.81
CA HIS A 178 -14.42 -12.88 -4.56
C HIS A 178 -14.30 -11.47 -3.94
N PRO A 179 -15.40 -10.92 -3.40
CA PRO A 179 -15.35 -9.62 -2.74
C PRO A 179 -14.55 -9.71 -1.45
N ARG A 180 -13.58 -8.81 -1.30
CA ARG A 180 -12.86 -8.58 -0.04
C ARG A 180 -13.50 -7.41 0.71
N PRO A 181 -13.45 -7.39 2.06
CA PRO A 181 -13.91 -6.23 2.82
C PRO A 181 -13.20 -4.96 2.36
N ALA A 182 -13.93 -3.84 2.32
CA ALA A 182 -13.31 -2.56 2.02
C ALA A 182 -12.26 -2.21 3.10
N LEU A 183 -11.21 -1.50 2.72
CA LEU A 183 -10.13 -1.08 3.63
C LEU A 183 -10.67 -0.44 4.92
N TRP A 184 -11.62 0.48 4.78
CA TRP A 184 -12.22 1.19 5.90
C TRP A 184 -12.97 0.26 6.87
N GLU A 185 -13.51 -0.87 6.41
CA GLU A 185 -14.26 -1.78 7.26
C GLU A 185 -13.35 -2.46 8.28
N THR A 186 -12.22 -2.96 7.78
CA THR A 186 -11.17 -3.56 8.63
C THR A 186 -10.56 -2.52 9.56
N VAL A 187 -10.26 -1.32 9.06
CA VAL A 187 -9.68 -0.23 9.85
C VAL A 187 -10.63 0.26 10.95
N LEU A 188 -11.93 0.39 10.67
CA LEU A 188 -12.92 0.87 11.64
C LEU A 188 -13.35 -0.19 12.65
N ALA A 189 -13.06 -1.47 12.44
CA ALA A 189 -13.47 -2.54 13.37
C ALA A 189 -13.00 -2.26 14.81
N ARG A 190 -11.76 -1.82 14.99
CA ARG A 190 -11.20 -1.43 16.30
C ARG A 190 -11.89 -0.18 16.85
N GLY A 191 -12.06 0.85 16.03
CA GLY A 191 -12.74 2.09 16.43
C GLY A 191 -14.18 1.88 16.89
N ARG A 192 -14.93 1.01 16.20
CA ARG A 192 -16.29 0.62 16.59
C ARG A 192 -16.31 -0.10 17.95
N ALA A 193 -15.33 -0.97 18.20
CA ALA A 193 -15.19 -1.64 19.50
C ALA A 193 -14.86 -0.64 20.62
N ASP A 194 -13.91 0.27 20.40
CA ASP A 194 -13.54 1.29 21.38
C ASP A 194 -14.69 2.28 21.63
N LEU A 195 -15.41 2.71 20.59
CA LEU A 195 -16.60 3.54 20.74
C LEU A 195 -17.72 2.83 21.53
N ALA A 196 -17.89 1.52 21.36
CA ALA A 196 -18.84 0.75 22.15
C ALA A 196 -18.47 0.71 23.64
N LEU A 197 -17.17 0.60 23.97
CA LEU A 197 -16.67 0.67 25.35
C LEU A 197 -16.91 2.06 25.97
N LEU A 198 -16.61 3.12 25.22
CA LEU A 198 -16.86 4.50 25.66
C LEU A 198 -18.34 4.74 25.97
N ARG A 199 -19.24 4.28 25.09
CA ARG A 199 -20.70 4.37 25.30
C ARG A 199 -21.19 3.56 26.51
N ALA A 200 -20.49 2.49 26.86
CA ALA A 200 -20.76 1.71 28.07
C ALA A 200 -20.19 2.35 29.35
N GLY A 201 -19.52 3.51 29.25
CA GLY A 201 -18.91 4.20 30.39
C GLY A 201 -17.57 3.58 30.82
N ALA A 202 -16.89 2.84 29.95
CA ALA A 202 -15.62 2.17 30.22
C ALA A 202 -14.50 2.69 29.33
N ALA A 203 -13.25 2.57 29.79
CA ALA A 203 -12.02 2.87 29.03
C ALA A 203 -11.91 4.30 28.47
N TRP A 204 -12.56 5.30 29.10
CA TRP A 204 -12.51 6.70 28.66
C TRP A 204 -11.08 7.23 28.58
N ASP A 205 -10.36 7.21 29.70
CA ASP A 205 -8.98 7.70 29.75
C ASP A 205 -8.01 6.83 28.92
N GLU A 206 -8.26 5.52 28.82
CA GLU A 206 -7.42 4.60 28.04
C GLU A 206 -7.53 4.84 26.54
N VAL A 207 -8.75 5.06 26.02
CA VAL A 207 -8.97 5.38 24.61
C VAL A 207 -8.52 6.81 24.33
N ALA A 208 -8.85 7.76 25.20
CA ALA A 208 -8.50 9.16 24.99
C ALA A 208 -6.99 9.43 25.14
N GLY A 209 -6.27 8.65 25.97
CA GLY A 209 -4.82 8.75 26.13
C GLY A 209 -4.01 8.14 24.97
N ASP A 210 -4.61 7.26 24.16
CA ASP A 210 -3.97 6.64 23.00
C ASP A 210 -4.42 7.35 21.71
N ARG A 211 -3.48 7.99 21.00
CA ARG A 211 -3.77 8.77 19.79
C ARG A 211 -4.46 7.94 18.71
N THR A 212 -4.00 6.71 18.46
CA THR A 212 -4.55 5.85 17.41
C THR A 212 -5.97 5.42 17.78
N ARG A 213 -6.19 4.96 19.02
CA ARG A 213 -7.53 4.55 19.48
C ARG A 213 -8.52 5.70 19.47
N ARG A 214 -8.08 6.89 19.90
CA ARG A 214 -8.88 8.11 19.90
C ARG A 214 -9.32 8.50 18.49
N ALA A 215 -8.38 8.53 17.54
CA ALA A 215 -8.66 8.80 16.13
C ALA A 215 -9.72 7.82 15.58
N LEU A 216 -9.55 6.52 15.81
CA LEU A 216 -10.48 5.49 15.34
C LEU A 216 -11.87 5.58 15.99
N ALA A 217 -11.94 5.92 17.28
CA ALA A 217 -13.20 6.14 17.97
C ALA A 217 -13.93 7.38 17.43
N LEU A 218 -13.22 8.47 17.13
CA LEU A 218 -13.77 9.66 16.50
C LEU A 218 -14.30 9.36 15.09
N ARG A 219 -13.52 8.65 14.26
CA ARG A 219 -13.97 8.20 12.92
C ARG A 219 -15.17 7.26 13.02
N ALA A 220 -15.20 6.32 13.96
CA ALA A 220 -16.39 5.49 14.17
C ALA A 220 -17.62 6.34 14.58
N ALA A 221 -17.44 7.35 15.43
CA ALA A 221 -18.51 8.25 15.84
C ALA A 221 -19.00 9.16 14.70
N GLN A 222 -18.10 9.55 13.80
CA GLN A 222 -18.42 10.28 12.57
C GLN A 222 -19.44 9.53 11.72
N PHE A 223 -19.31 8.21 11.54
CA PHE A 223 -20.28 7.49 10.70
C PHE A 223 -21.54 7.07 11.46
N ASP A 224 -21.44 6.86 12.77
CA ASP A 224 -22.59 6.49 13.62
C ASP A 224 -23.53 7.67 13.95
N ARG A 225 -22.99 8.90 14.05
CA ARG A 225 -23.69 10.17 14.34
C ARG A 225 -24.62 10.18 15.57
N ARG A 226 -24.48 9.26 16.54
CA ARG A 226 -25.43 9.13 17.67
C ARG A 226 -25.43 10.35 18.60
N GLU A 227 -26.62 10.90 18.87
CA GLU A 227 -26.79 12.09 19.73
C GLU A 227 -26.23 11.91 21.15
N GLY A 228 -26.36 10.69 21.71
CA GLY A 228 -25.87 10.36 23.04
C GLY A 228 -24.35 10.40 23.20
N ASP A 229 -23.58 10.54 22.12
CA ASP A 229 -22.11 10.55 22.17
C ASP A 229 -21.54 11.93 22.57
N LEU A 230 -22.36 12.97 22.78
CA LEU A 230 -21.82 14.30 23.08
C LEU A 230 -20.87 14.35 24.31
N PRO A 231 -21.18 13.71 25.46
CA PRO A 231 -20.27 13.70 26.60
C PRO A 231 -18.90 13.09 26.30
N LEU A 232 -18.85 11.98 25.54
CA LEU A 232 -17.58 11.35 25.15
C LEU A 232 -16.85 12.19 24.09
N LEU A 233 -17.57 12.82 23.14
CA LEU A 233 -16.96 13.67 22.12
C LEU A 233 -16.27 14.89 22.73
N ARG A 234 -16.90 15.52 23.73
CA ARG A 234 -16.28 16.60 24.53
C ARG A 234 -15.01 16.13 25.24
N HIS A 235 -14.98 14.88 25.69
CA HIS A 235 -13.81 14.30 26.35
C HIS A 235 -12.68 14.05 25.34
N LEU A 236 -12.95 13.41 24.21
CA LEU A 236 -11.96 13.16 23.16
C LEU A 236 -11.41 14.47 22.57
N LEU A 237 -12.24 15.49 22.36
CA LEU A 237 -11.82 16.81 21.88
C LEU A 237 -10.76 17.46 22.78
N ARG A 238 -10.90 17.36 24.11
CA ARG A 238 -9.90 17.91 25.04
C ARG A 238 -8.54 17.23 24.90
N HIS A 239 -8.53 15.92 24.66
CA HIS A 239 -7.30 15.17 24.42
C HIS A 239 -6.70 15.46 23.04
N GLU A 240 -7.52 15.72 22.02
CA GLU A 240 -6.99 16.15 20.72
C GLU A 240 -6.36 17.55 20.77
N ALA A 241 -6.87 18.44 21.63
CA ALA A 241 -6.33 19.80 21.78
C ALA A 241 -4.90 19.84 22.33
N GLU A 242 -4.36 18.73 22.84
CA GLU A 242 -2.94 18.61 23.20
C GLU A 242 -2.03 18.53 21.95
N ALA A 243 -2.59 18.17 20.79
CA ALA A 243 -1.93 18.25 19.50
C ALA A 243 -2.27 19.56 18.80
N SER A 244 -1.45 19.94 17.81
CA SER A 244 -1.79 21.03 16.89
C SER A 244 -2.89 20.61 15.91
N MET A 245 -3.17 21.41 14.87
CA MET A 245 -4.30 21.16 13.98
C MET A 245 -4.17 19.88 13.15
N THR A 246 -4.79 18.81 13.64
CA THR A 246 -4.99 17.53 12.93
C THR A 246 -6.41 17.42 12.38
N ASP A 247 -6.62 16.50 11.43
CA ASP A 247 -7.95 16.19 10.92
C ASP A 247 -8.85 15.62 12.02
N GLU A 248 -8.30 14.82 12.95
CA GLU A 248 -9.05 14.28 14.09
C GLU A 248 -9.47 15.36 15.09
N LEU A 249 -8.63 16.37 15.34
CA LEU A 249 -9.00 17.53 16.17
C LEU A 249 -10.14 18.29 15.49
N ARG A 250 -10.00 18.59 14.18
CA ARG A 250 -11.05 19.29 13.43
C ARG A 250 -12.35 18.48 13.42
N LEU A 251 -12.27 17.16 13.21
CA LEU A 251 -13.42 16.26 13.26
C LEU A 251 -14.10 16.29 14.63
N ALA A 252 -13.34 16.17 15.72
CA ALA A 252 -13.89 16.22 17.08
C ALA A 252 -14.62 17.55 17.35
N ALA A 253 -14.04 18.67 16.92
CA ALA A 253 -14.65 19.99 17.05
C ALA A 253 -15.95 20.10 16.22
N VAL A 254 -15.96 19.58 14.99
CA VAL A 254 -17.15 19.52 14.13
C VAL A 254 -18.24 18.65 14.77
N LEU A 255 -17.92 17.44 15.24
CA LEU A 255 -18.89 16.52 15.86
C LEU A 255 -19.54 17.10 17.13
N VAL A 256 -18.79 17.87 17.92
CA VAL A 256 -19.33 18.63 19.06
C VAL A 256 -20.21 19.79 18.56
N GLY A 257 -19.72 20.59 17.61
CA GLY A 257 -20.42 21.74 17.05
C GLY A 257 -21.74 21.40 16.35
N LEU A 258 -21.84 20.21 15.76
CA LEU A 258 -23.07 19.71 15.10
C LEU A 258 -24.24 19.49 16.06
N ARG A 259 -24.01 19.51 17.38
CA ARG A 259 -25.10 19.52 18.37
C ARG A 259 -25.72 20.91 18.52
N GLY A 260 -25.02 21.97 18.08
CA GLY A 260 -25.52 23.33 18.11
C GLY A 260 -25.81 23.85 19.52
N LEU A 261 -25.19 23.28 20.56
CA LEU A 261 -25.44 23.70 21.94
C LEU A 261 -24.48 24.85 22.31
N PRO A 262 -24.97 26.03 22.72
CA PRO A 262 -24.11 27.16 23.09
C PRO A 262 -23.16 26.88 24.25
N GLU A 263 -23.49 25.91 25.10
CA GLU A 263 -22.64 25.44 26.20
C GLU A 263 -21.32 24.80 25.74
N ASP A 264 -21.23 24.39 24.47
CA ASP A 264 -20.01 23.85 23.87
C ASP A 264 -19.06 24.93 23.34
N LEU A 265 -19.58 26.15 23.13
CA LEU A 265 -18.81 27.24 22.54
C LEU A 265 -17.55 27.60 23.37
N PRO A 266 -17.58 27.69 24.72
CA PRO A 266 -16.38 27.95 25.50
C PRO A 266 -15.27 26.91 25.28
N LEU A 267 -15.62 25.62 25.20
CA LEU A 267 -14.66 24.54 24.95
C LEU A 267 -14.07 24.65 23.54
N LEU A 268 -14.91 24.89 22.54
CA LEU A 268 -14.47 25.04 21.14
C LEU A 268 -13.55 26.25 20.95
N LEU A 269 -13.84 27.36 21.64
CA LEU A 269 -12.98 28.56 21.62
C LEU A 269 -11.65 28.32 22.34
N GLU A 270 -11.67 27.62 23.49
CA GLU A 270 -10.44 27.22 24.19
C GLU A 270 -9.54 26.37 23.28
N VAL A 271 -10.11 25.40 22.58
CA VAL A 271 -9.37 24.58 21.59
C VAL A 271 -8.83 25.47 20.47
N ARG A 272 -9.67 26.33 19.87
CA ARG A 272 -9.29 27.26 18.79
C ARG A 272 -8.10 28.14 19.16
N GLU A 273 -7.99 28.54 20.43
CA GLU A 273 -6.96 29.46 20.92
C GLU A 273 -5.66 28.78 21.39
N SER A 274 -5.57 27.46 21.28
CA SER A 274 -4.39 26.67 21.69
C SER A 274 -3.10 27.05 20.94
N ASP A 275 -3.18 27.18 19.61
CA ASP A 275 -2.06 27.60 18.76
C ASP A 275 -2.54 28.26 17.45
N PHE A 276 -1.59 28.76 16.65
CA PHE A 276 -1.89 29.47 15.42
C PHE A 276 -2.52 28.59 14.33
N ASP A 277 -2.09 27.33 14.20
CA ASP A 277 -2.59 26.42 13.18
C ASP A 277 -4.03 25.99 13.51
N THR A 278 -4.31 25.76 14.79
CA THR A 278 -5.64 25.46 15.31
C THR A 278 -6.58 26.65 15.19
N TRP A 279 -6.09 27.87 15.45
CA TRP A 279 -6.84 29.09 15.22
C TRP A 279 -7.25 29.26 13.75
N CYS A 280 -6.31 29.00 12.84
CA CYS A 280 -6.57 29.04 11.40
C CYS A 280 -7.55 27.93 10.97
N GLY A 281 -7.31 26.70 11.41
CA GLY A 281 -8.06 25.53 10.97
C GLY A 281 -9.47 25.39 11.55
N LEU A 282 -9.77 26.11 12.65
CA LEU A 282 -11.12 26.31 13.19
C LEU A 282 -11.64 27.74 12.94
N GLY A 283 -11.13 28.40 11.89
CA GLY A 283 -11.56 29.72 11.48
C GLY A 283 -13.07 29.80 11.18
N GLY A 284 -13.64 31.01 11.30
CA GLY A 284 -15.06 31.25 11.07
C GLY A 284 -15.99 30.75 12.18
N MET A 285 -15.45 30.19 13.27
CA MET A 285 -16.23 29.81 14.45
C MET A 285 -16.93 31.03 15.08
N PRO A 286 -18.20 30.91 15.52
CA PRO A 286 -18.95 32.01 16.11
C PRO A 286 -18.31 32.59 17.38
N GLU A 287 -18.59 33.87 17.64
CA GLU A 287 -18.11 34.58 18.83
C GLU A 287 -18.99 34.30 20.06
N PRO A 288 -18.48 34.54 21.30
CA PRO A 288 -19.27 34.41 22.52
C PRO A 288 -20.61 35.17 22.45
N GLY A 289 -21.71 34.48 22.77
CA GLY A 289 -23.07 35.04 22.70
C GLY A 289 -23.77 34.86 21.36
N ALA A 290 -23.16 34.16 20.40
CA ALA A 290 -23.81 33.77 19.15
C ALA A 290 -25.00 32.83 19.40
N GLU A 291 -25.96 32.86 18.47
CA GLU A 291 -27.14 32.00 18.51
C GLU A 291 -26.77 30.52 18.23
N PRO A 292 -27.49 29.54 18.83
CA PRO A 292 -27.29 28.10 18.56
C PRO A 292 -27.20 27.73 17.08
N ALA A 293 -28.00 28.40 16.24
CA ALA A 293 -28.06 28.17 14.80
C ALA A 293 -26.78 28.56 14.06
N GLU A 294 -25.99 29.51 14.59
CA GLU A 294 -24.73 29.92 13.99
C GLU A 294 -23.64 28.87 14.19
N LEU A 295 -23.55 28.32 15.40
CA LEU A 295 -22.63 27.22 15.72
C LEU A 295 -22.94 25.98 14.88
N LEU A 296 -24.22 25.64 14.77
CA LEU A 296 -24.66 24.51 13.96
C LEU A 296 -24.34 24.70 12.47
N ARG A 297 -24.51 25.93 11.95
CA ARG A 297 -24.19 26.25 10.55
C ARG A 297 -22.69 26.12 10.28
N TRP A 298 -21.85 26.73 11.13
CA TRP A 298 -20.40 26.60 11.04
C TRP A 298 -19.95 25.13 11.02
N ALA A 299 -20.49 24.31 11.93
CA ALA A 299 -20.13 22.91 12.01
C ALA A 299 -20.56 22.12 10.76
N ARG A 300 -21.76 22.38 10.22
CA ARG A 300 -22.23 21.76 8.97
C ARG A 300 -21.39 22.15 7.77
N ASP A 301 -21.05 23.43 7.63
CA ASP A 301 -20.23 23.89 6.50
C ASP A 301 -18.86 23.18 6.48
N LEU A 302 -18.26 22.93 7.65
CA LEU A 302 -17.04 22.14 7.78
C LEU A 302 -17.27 20.64 7.55
N ASP A 303 -18.35 20.06 8.10
CA ASP A 303 -18.69 18.65 7.92
C ASP A 303 -18.89 18.30 6.45
N ASP A 304 -19.62 19.14 5.72
CA ASP A 304 -19.88 19.01 4.28
C ASP A 304 -18.61 19.21 3.43
N SER A 305 -17.64 20.00 3.92
CA SER A 305 -16.40 20.28 3.20
C SER A 305 -15.32 19.21 3.41
N PHE A 306 -15.33 18.51 4.55
CA PHE A 306 -14.17 17.69 4.96
C PHE A 306 -14.47 16.26 5.39
N PHE A 307 -15.66 15.92 5.90
CA PHE A 307 -15.86 14.65 6.63
C PHE A 307 -17.04 13.82 6.12
N GLY A 308 -18.24 14.40 5.96
CA GLY A 308 -19.40 13.63 5.51
C GLY A 308 -19.76 12.42 6.41
N ALA A 309 -20.63 11.55 5.92
CA ALA A 309 -21.22 10.46 6.72
C ALA A 309 -21.05 9.05 6.11
N ASP A 310 -20.47 8.93 4.92
CA ASP A 310 -20.17 7.65 4.28
C ASP A 310 -18.66 7.37 4.36
N PRO A 311 -18.21 6.26 5.00
CA PRO A 311 -16.79 5.93 5.05
C PRO A 311 -16.17 5.66 3.67
N ALA A 312 -16.96 5.35 2.63
CA ALA A 312 -16.47 5.16 1.27
C ALA A 312 -16.05 6.47 0.59
N ASP A 313 -16.56 7.62 1.05
CA ASP A 313 -16.24 8.94 0.49
C ASP A 313 -14.91 9.50 1.05
N GLU A 314 -14.41 8.92 2.15
CA GLU A 314 -13.15 9.33 2.76
C GLU A 314 -11.95 9.03 1.84
N PRO A 315 -10.97 9.95 1.75
CA PRO A 315 -9.78 9.71 0.94
C PRO A 315 -9.05 8.42 1.34
N LEU A 316 -8.52 7.71 0.35
CA LEU A 316 -7.71 6.50 0.56
C LEU A 316 -6.63 6.69 1.64
N PHE A 317 -5.94 7.83 1.60
CA PHE A 317 -4.83 8.15 2.49
C PHE A 317 -5.25 8.29 3.96
N THR A 318 -6.50 8.67 4.23
CA THR A 318 -7.07 8.64 5.59
C THR A 318 -7.03 7.21 6.13
N TRP A 319 -7.49 6.26 5.33
CA TRP A 319 -7.58 4.86 5.74
C TRP A 319 -6.22 4.16 5.80
N THR A 320 -5.31 4.44 4.86
CA THR A 320 -3.97 3.86 4.88
C THR A 320 -3.14 4.40 6.05
N GLY A 321 -3.27 5.69 6.38
CA GLY A 321 -2.67 6.29 7.56
C GLY A 321 -3.15 5.64 8.86
N LEU A 322 -4.46 5.48 9.02
CA LEU A 322 -5.06 4.81 10.19
C LEU A 322 -4.74 3.32 10.27
N ALA A 323 -4.62 2.63 9.12
CA ALA A 323 -4.16 1.25 9.07
C ALA A 323 -2.71 1.14 9.55
N ARG A 324 -1.82 2.00 9.05
CA ARG A 324 -0.41 2.07 9.46
C ARG A 324 -0.29 2.33 10.96
N ASP A 325 -1.03 3.29 11.50
CA ASP A 325 -1.00 3.64 12.93
C ASP A 325 -1.52 2.50 13.84
N GLN A 326 -2.30 1.55 13.30
CA GLN A 326 -2.72 0.32 13.97
C GLN A 326 -1.73 -0.84 13.83
N GLY A 327 -0.65 -0.67 13.07
CA GLY A 327 0.27 -1.75 12.71
C GLY A 327 -0.23 -2.67 11.60
N LEU A 328 -1.29 -2.28 10.87
CA LEU A 328 -1.81 -2.98 9.70
C LEU A 328 -1.06 -2.55 8.43
N ALA A 329 0.28 -2.67 8.47
CA ALA A 329 1.15 -2.13 7.42
C ALA A 329 0.92 -2.78 6.05
N GLU A 330 0.76 -4.11 6.00
CA GLU A 330 0.54 -4.82 4.73
C GLU A 330 -0.82 -4.49 4.12
N LEU A 331 -1.86 -4.27 4.95
CA LEU A 331 -3.16 -3.82 4.48
C LEU A 331 -3.07 -2.43 3.82
N ALA A 332 -2.33 -1.51 4.45
CA ALA A 332 -2.07 -0.18 3.87
C ALA A 332 -1.25 -0.30 2.58
N ARG A 333 -0.19 -1.12 2.57
CA ARG A 333 0.69 -1.34 1.42
C ARG A 333 -0.08 -1.87 0.22
N ALA A 334 -0.88 -2.92 0.41
CA ALA A 334 -1.67 -3.53 -0.67
C ALA A 334 -2.63 -2.51 -1.29
N ALA A 335 -3.35 -1.74 -0.46
CA ALA A 335 -4.27 -0.72 -0.95
C ALA A 335 -3.57 0.39 -1.74
N LEU A 336 -2.38 0.83 -1.31
CA LEU A 336 -1.59 1.84 -2.01
C LEU A 336 -1.01 1.31 -3.33
N ILE A 337 -0.57 0.05 -3.38
CA ILE A 337 -0.07 -0.60 -4.60
C ILE A 337 -1.20 -0.71 -5.63
N ARG A 338 -2.37 -1.19 -5.23
CA ARG A 338 -3.56 -1.24 -6.11
C ARG A 338 -3.93 0.15 -6.62
N ALA A 339 -3.91 1.16 -5.74
CA ALA A 339 -4.18 2.53 -6.14
C ALA A 339 -3.12 3.16 -7.06
N LEU A 340 -1.89 2.63 -7.06
CA LEU A 340 -0.82 2.99 -8.01
C LEU A 340 -1.00 2.26 -9.34
N ASP A 341 -1.37 0.97 -9.32
CA ASP A 341 -1.63 0.15 -10.50
C ASP A 341 -2.84 0.66 -11.30
N ASP A 342 -3.87 1.15 -10.60
CA ASP A 342 -5.06 1.75 -11.22
C ASP A 342 -4.78 3.07 -11.98
N ILE A 343 -3.57 3.61 -11.90
CA ILE A 343 -3.20 4.83 -12.62
C ILE A 343 -2.91 4.49 -14.09
N ASP A 344 -3.95 4.57 -14.93
CA ASP A 344 -3.80 4.51 -16.39
C ASP A 344 -3.25 5.83 -16.95
N LEU A 345 -1.93 5.89 -17.11
CA LEU A 345 -1.22 7.04 -17.69
C LEU A 345 -1.59 7.29 -19.17
N ARG A 346 -2.06 6.27 -19.92
CA ARG A 346 -2.45 6.41 -21.33
C ARG A 346 -3.85 7.00 -21.47
N ALA A 347 -4.81 6.56 -20.65
CA ALA A 347 -6.11 7.21 -20.57
C ALA A 347 -5.97 8.68 -20.15
N TYR A 348 -5.09 8.95 -19.17
CA TYR A 348 -4.83 10.32 -18.70
C TYR A 348 -4.20 11.22 -19.78
N ALA A 349 -3.28 10.69 -20.57
CA ALA A 349 -2.67 11.41 -21.69
C ALA A 349 -3.62 11.63 -22.89
N ALA A 350 -4.73 10.89 -22.98
CA ALA A 350 -5.74 11.04 -24.02
C ALA A 350 -6.77 12.14 -23.70
N GLU A 351 -7.01 12.47 -22.42
CA GLU A 351 -7.89 13.57 -21.96
C GLU A 351 -7.25 14.98 -22.09
N ARG A 352 -6.11 15.06 -22.78
CA ARG A 352 -5.18 16.20 -22.91
C ARG A 352 -5.74 17.49 -23.52
N ASP A 353 -7.01 17.53 -23.91
CA ASP A 353 -7.66 18.76 -24.43
C ASP A 353 -8.17 19.72 -23.32
N GLY A 354 -7.84 19.48 -22.05
CA GLY A 354 -8.43 20.19 -20.90
C GLY A 354 -7.50 20.68 -19.77
N GLY A 355 -6.20 20.96 -19.99
CA GLY A 355 -5.32 21.87 -19.21
C GLY A 355 -5.16 21.79 -17.66
N THR A 356 -5.90 20.94 -16.96
CA THR A 356 -5.99 20.82 -15.49
C THR A 356 -5.59 19.44 -14.91
N PRO A 357 -5.64 18.31 -15.65
CA PRO A 357 -5.37 16.97 -15.12
C PRO A 357 -3.97 16.77 -14.52
N ASP A 358 -2.91 17.29 -15.15
CA ASP A 358 -1.51 16.96 -14.78
C ASP A 358 -1.16 17.30 -13.33
N ARG A 359 -1.74 18.37 -12.76
CA ARG A 359 -1.46 18.79 -11.38
C ARG A 359 -2.11 17.89 -10.34
N LEU A 360 -3.35 17.43 -10.59
CA LEU A 360 -4.06 16.55 -9.66
C LEU A 360 -3.38 15.18 -9.63
N LEU A 361 -3.03 14.63 -10.79
CA LEU A 361 -2.28 13.38 -10.85
C LEU A 361 -0.88 13.49 -10.24
N ALA A 362 -0.15 14.58 -10.51
CA ALA A 362 1.15 14.82 -9.87
C ALA A 362 1.03 14.95 -8.34
N GLY A 363 -0.08 15.52 -7.84
CA GLY A 363 -0.41 15.57 -6.42
C GLY A 363 -0.69 14.18 -5.83
N ARG A 364 -1.51 13.37 -6.51
CA ARG A 364 -1.81 11.98 -6.11
C ARG A 364 -0.56 11.11 -6.08
N LEU A 365 0.25 11.14 -7.13
CA LEU A 365 1.53 10.41 -7.19
C LEU A 365 2.51 10.90 -6.11
N GLY A 366 2.58 12.22 -5.86
CA GLY A 366 3.39 12.76 -4.76
C GLY A 366 2.93 12.26 -3.39
N SER A 367 1.62 12.11 -3.19
CA SER A 367 1.05 11.54 -1.96
C SER A 367 1.37 10.05 -1.84
N LEU A 368 1.27 9.28 -2.93
CA LEU A 368 1.67 7.86 -2.97
C LEU A 368 3.16 7.68 -2.61
N VAL A 369 4.05 8.52 -3.17
CA VAL A 369 5.48 8.50 -2.79
C VAL A 369 5.65 8.70 -1.29
N HIS A 370 4.98 9.70 -0.71
CA HIS A 370 5.06 9.95 0.72
C HIS A 370 4.56 8.77 1.56
N GLU A 371 3.40 8.20 1.21
CA GLU A 371 2.81 7.09 1.95
C GLU A 371 3.66 5.82 1.88
N PHE A 372 4.24 5.50 0.73
CA PHE A 372 5.17 4.38 0.61
C PHE A 372 6.44 4.61 1.44
N GLU A 373 6.98 5.83 1.47
CA GLU A 373 8.13 6.16 2.34
C GLU A 373 7.80 6.01 3.83
N GLN A 374 6.60 6.38 4.26
CA GLN A 374 6.14 6.17 5.64
C GLN A 374 5.98 4.69 6.00
N LEU A 375 5.70 3.83 5.02
CA LEU A 375 5.68 2.36 5.17
C LEU A 375 7.07 1.71 5.02
N GLY A 376 8.11 2.49 4.66
CA GLY A 376 9.43 1.97 4.34
C GLY A 376 9.49 1.19 3.02
N ASP A 377 8.50 1.35 2.12
CA ASP A 377 8.48 0.73 0.80
C ASP A 377 9.23 1.60 -0.23
N THR A 378 10.55 1.59 -0.14
CA THR A 378 11.41 2.39 -1.02
C THR A 378 11.27 1.98 -2.49
N PHE A 379 10.95 0.73 -2.77
CA PHE A 379 10.74 0.23 -4.13
C PHE A 379 9.46 0.80 -4.77
N GLN A 380 8.31 0.75 -4.07
CA GLN A 380 7.07 1.32 -4.61
C GLN A 380 7.09 2.86 -4.59
N ALA A 381 7.76 3.47 -3.61
CA ALA A 381 8.05 4.90 -3.63
C ALA A 381 8.86 5.30 -4.88
N LEU A 382 9.90 4.53 -5.21
CA LEU A 382 10.71 4.74 -6.42
C LEU A 382 9.86 4.63 -7.69
N ARG A 383 9.01 3.61 -7.78
CA ARG A 383 8.07 3.41 -8.90
C ARG A 383 7.14 4.61 -9.06
N ALA A 384 6.46 5.02 -7.99
CA ALA A 384 5.57 6.18 -8.00
C ALA A 384 6.31 7.48 -8.37
N GLN A 385 7.54 7.67 -7.87
CA GLN A 385 8.37 8.84 -8.16
C GLN A 385 8.73 8.93 -9.65
N ARG A 386 9.03 7.79 -10.29
CA ARG A 386 9.30 7.72 -11.74
C ARG A 386 8.09 8.12 -12.58
N LEU A 387 6.89 7.70 -12.18
CA LEU A 387 5.65 8.12 -12.84
C LEU A 387 5.34 9.61 -12.60
N CYS A 388 5.76 10.15 -11.45
CA CYS A 388 5.53 11.53 -11.08
C CYS A 388 6.40 12.53 -11.86
N LEU A 389 7.65 12.16 -12.16
CA LEU A 389 8.65 13.06 -12.73
C LEU A 389 8.22 13.72 -14.06
N PRO A 390 7.67 13.01 -15.06
CA PRO A 390 7.24 13.60 -16.33
C PRO A 390 6.11 14.64 -16.19
N LEU A 391 5.36 14.62 -15.09
CA LEU A 391 4.25 15.53 -14.83
C LEU A 391 4.70 16.87 -14.20
N ARG A 392 5.99 17.00 -13.85
CA ARG A 392 6.53 18.22 -13.23
C ARG A 392 6.88 19.24 -14.32
N THR A 393 6.16 20.36 -14.30
CA THR A 393 6.23 21.37 -15.37
C THR A 393 7.21 22.50 -15.07
N THR A 394 7.44 22.86 -13.81
CA THR A 394 8.43 23.91 -13.44
C THR A 394 9.82 23.32 -13.23
N ALA A 395 10.90 24.05 -13.52
CA ALA A 395 12.25 23.55 -13.22
C ALA A 395 12.45 23.31 -11.71
N ARG A 396 11.87 24.13 -10.84
CA ARG A 396 11.91 23.92 -9.38
C ARG A 396 11.29 22.58 -8.96
N ASP A 397 10.12 22.24 -9.50
CA ASP A 397 9.44 20.98 -9.18
C ASP A 397 10.19 19.78 -9.77
N ARG A 398 10.72 19.92 -10.98
CA ARG A 398 11.58 18.90 -11.62
C ARG A 398 12.83 18.63 -10.81
N VAL A 399 13.53 19.66 -10.34
CA VAL A 399 14.74 19.50 -9.49
C VAL A 399 14.38 18.80 -8.18
N SER A 400 13.28 19.18 -7.54
CA SER A 400 12.82 18.54 -6.29
C SER A 400 12.47 17.07 -6.53
N ALA A 401 11.83 16.76 -7.65
CA ALA A 401 11.49 15.38 -8.03
C ALA A 401 12.72 14.54 -8.40
N LEU A 402 13.69 15.10 -9.13
CA LEU A 402 14.95 14.42 -9.46
C LEU A 402 15.77 14.15 -8.20
N LEU A 403 15.76 15.07 -7.24
CA LEU A 403 16.43 14.88 -5.96
C LEU A 403 15.84 13.72 -5.17
N GLY A 404 14.49 13.65 -5.09
CA GLY A 404 13.80 12.51 -4.47
C GLY A 404 14.06 11.20 -5.20
N LEU A 405 14.08 11.23 -6.54
CA LEU A 405 14.37 10.06 -7.37
C LEU A 405 15.79 9.52 -7.11
N ALA A 406 16.81 10.39 -7.13
CA ALA A 406 18.19 9.98 -6.87
C ALA A 406 18.38 9.38 -5.47
N ARG A 407 17.69 9.95 -4.46
CA ARG A 407 17.68 9.40 -3.10
C ARG A 407 17.12 7.97 -3.09
N LEU A 408 15.94 7.76 -3.67
CA LEU A 408 15.28 6.46 -3.70
C LEU A 408 16.09 5.43 -4.51
N GLU A 409 16.67 5.83 -5.64
CA GLU A 409 17.57 4.98 -6.43
C GLU A 409 18.81 4.56 -5.63
N ARG A 410 19.39 5.47 -4.85
CA ARG A 410 20.49 5.14 -3.94
C ARG A 410 20.08 4.17 -2.85
N GLU A 411 18.92 4.37 -2.23
CA GLU A 411 18.40 3.51 -1.16
C GLU A 411 18.10 2.08 -1.66
N GLU A 412 17.67 1.95 -2.91
CA GLU A 412 17.50 0.68 -3.63
C GLU A 412 18.82 0.11 -4.20
N GLY A 413 19.97 0.73 -3.93
CA GLY A 413 21.27 0.28 -4.41
C GLY A 413 21.51 0.46 -5.92
N ARG A 414 20.66 1.23 -6.61
CA ARG A 414 20.74 1.53 -8.05
C ARG A 414 21.70 2.71 -8.32
N PHE A 415 22.96 2.56 -7.91
CA PHE A 415 23.93 3.68 -7.85
C PHE A 415 24.18 4.36 -9.20
N GLY A 416 24.30 3.60 -10.29
CA GLY A 416 24.47 4.16 -11.63
C GLY A 416 23.28 5.02 -12.07
N GLN A 417 22.06 4.55 -11.80
CA GLN A 417 20.83 5.31 -12.10
C GLN A 417 20.77 6.58 -11.24
N ALA A 418 21.10 6.50 -9.96
CA ALA A 418 21.17 7.67 -9.09
C ALA A 418 22.19 8.71 -9.58
N ALA A 419 23.35 8.27 -10.09
CA ALA A 419 24.38 9.16 -10.64
C ALA A 419 23.89 9.88 -11.90
N ASP A 420 23.23 9.16 -12.80
CA ASP A 420 22.61 9.71 -14.02
C ASP A 420 21.50 10.70 -13.68
N THR A 421 20.65 10.38 -12.70
CA THR A 421 19.60 11.27 -12.20
C THR A 421 20.17 12.56 -11.61
N LEU A 422 21.25 12.48 -10.83
CA LEU A 422 21.95 13.66 -10.32
C LEU A 422 22.61 14.48 -11.44
N ALA A 423 23.06 13.85 -12.53
CA ALA A 423 23.54 14.57 -13.71
C ALA A 423 22.42 15.37 -14.38
N ALA A 424 21.28 14.74 -14.65
CA ALA A 424 20.09 15.40 -15.20
C ALA A 424 19.58 16.55 -14.30
N LEU A 425 19.70 16.40 -12.98
CA LEU A 425 19.39 17.46 -12.02
C LEU A 425 20.30 18.66 -12.23
N ARG A 426 21.62 18.45 -12.36
CA ARG A 426 22.59 19.53 -12.59
C ARG A 426 22.33 20.24 -13.91
N ASP A 427 21.98 19.51 -14.96
CA ASP A 427 21.61 20.09 -16.26
C ASP A 427 20.36 20.97 -16.14
N THR A 428 19.35 20.51 -15.40
CA THR A 428 18.13 21.29 -15.11
C THR A 428 18.43 22.57 -14.33
N LEU A 429 19.39 22.54 -13.40
CA LEU A 429 19.84 23.71 -12.64
C LEU A 429 20.72 24.68 -13.46
N ALA A 430 21.29 24.22 -14.57
CA ALA A 430 22.15 25.00 -15.44
C ALA A 430 21.39 25.65 -16.61
N ASP A 431 20.15 25.23 -16.87
CA ASP A 431 19.31 25.75 -17.94
C ASP A 431 18.99 27.26 -17.73
N PRO A 432 19.51 28.16 -18.58
CA PRO A 432 19.29 29.60 -18.43
C PRO A 432 17.88 30.04 -18.84
N ALA A 433 17.05 29.16 -19.41
CA ALA A 433 15.71 29.50 -19.89
C ALA A 433 14.64 29.55 -18.79
N ASP A 434 14.91 29.05 -17.58
CA ASP A 434 13.94 28.99 -16.48
C ASP A 434 14.47 29.70 -15.20
N ASP A 435 14.02 30.94 -14.98
CA ASP A 435 14.41 31.80 -13.86
C ASP A 435 13.88 31.30 -12.49
N THR A 436 12.99 30.29 -12.46
CA THR A 436 12.46 29.71 -11.19
C THR A 436 13.54 29.04 -10.35
N THR A 437 14.67 28.67 -10.96
CA THR A 437 15.83 28.10 -10.27
C THR A 437 16.94 29.12 -10.01
N ALA A 438 16.85 30.36 -10.48
CA ALA A 438 17.98 31.31 -10.41
C ALA A 438 18.52 31.58 -8.99
N ARG A 439 17.71 31.36 -7.95
CA ARG A 439 18.08 31.47 -6.53
C ARG A 439 18.25 30.13 -5.82
N TRP A 440 18.38 29.00 -6.52
CA TRP A 440 18.50 27.68 -5.88
C TRP A 440 19.65 27.62 -4.87
N ARG A 441 20.73 28.37 -5.14
CA ARG A 441 21.91 28.52 -4.28
C ARG A 441 21.65 29.28 -2.97
N ASP A 442 20.62 30.11 -2.94
CA ASP A 442 20.23 30.92 -1.78
C ASP A 442 19.06 30.29 -0.98
N THR A 443 18.67 29.06 -1.34
CA THR A 443 17.61 28.29 -0.67
C THR A 443 18.16 26.97 -0.13
N ASN A 444 17.42 26.33 0.78
CA ASN A 444 17.77 25.00 1.30
C ASN A 444 17.94 23.94 0.20
N LEU A 445 17.38 24.15 -0.99
CA LEU A 445 17.49 23.24 -2.13
C LEU A 445 18.95 22.96 -2.52
N GLY A 446 19.81 23.98 -2.54
CA GLY A 446 21.22 23.78 -2.88
C GLY A 446 21.98 22.92 -1.86
N VAL A 447 21.63 23.04 -0.58
CA VAL A 447 22.21 22.20 0.49
C VAL A 447 21.80 20.75 0.29
N TYR A 448 20.52 20.48 0.03
CA TYR A 448 20.03 19.11 -0.18
C TYR A 448 20.66 18.45 -1.40
N VAL A 449 20.85 19.19 -2.50
CA VAL A 449 21.52 18.67 -3.71
C VAL A 449 22.95 18.21 -3.38
N VAL A 450 23.74 19.02 -2.67
CA VAL A 450 25.11 18.63 -2.29
C VAL A 450 25.12 17.45 -1.31
N GLN A 451 24.20 17.44 -0.34
CA GLN A 451 24.09 16.34 0.61
C GLN A 451 23.83 15.01 -0.10
N GLU A 452 22.95 15.00 -1.09
CA GLU A 452 22.61 13.77 -1.82
C GLU A 452 23.80 13.28 -2.68
N HIS A 453 24.56 14.19 -3.31
CA HIS A 453 25.79 13.79 -4.02
C HIS A 453 26.82 13.14 -3.08
N HIS A 454 26.99 13.68 -1.87
CA HIS A 454 27.88 13.07 -0.87
C HIS A 454 27.33 11.74 -0.34
N ALA A 455 26.02 11.63 -0.14
CA ALA A 455 25.38 10.41 0.30
C ALA A 455 25.58 9.29 -0.73
N LEU A 456 25.39 9.57 -2.02
CA LEU A 456 25.62 8.65 -3.12
C LEU A 456 27.08 8.23 -3.22
N ALA A 457 28.02 9.19 -3.23
CA ALA A 457 29.44 8.87 -3.30
C ALA A 457 29.88 7.95 -2.16
N ARG A 458 29.39 8.17 -0.94
CA ARG A 458 29.68 7.32 0.22
C ARG A 458 29.07 5.93 0.07
N ALA A 459 27.78 5.84 -0.24
CA ALA A 459 27.08 4.55 -0.35
C ALA A 459 27.67 3.68 -1.47
N ALA A 460 27.95 4.27 -2.63
CA ALA A 460 28.58 3.57 -3.74
C ALA A 460 30.02 3.15 -3.40
N ALA A 461 30.78 3.94 -2.64
CA ALA A 461 32.14 3.56 -2.21
C ALA A 461 32.13 2.39 -1.21
N GLU A 462 31.14 2.35 -0.31
CA GLU A 462 30.95 1.23 0.62
C GLU A 462 30.56 -0.05 -0.11
N ALA A 463 29.76 0.05 -1.17
CA ALA A 463 29.33 -1.08 -2.00
C ALA A 463 30.37 -1.53 -3.05
N ALA A 464 31.26 -0.64 -3.50
CA ALA A 464 32.11 -0.87 -4.66
C ALA A 464 33.02 -2.10 -4.56
N GLY A 465 33.59 -2.42 -3.40
CA GLY A 465 34.56 -3.52 -3.29
C GLY A 465 35.65 -3.43 -4.39
N ASP A 466 35.74 -4.47 -5.24
CA ASP A 466 36.62 -4.53 -6.42
C ASP A 466 35.92 -4.15 -7.75
N ASP A 467 34.68 -3.68 -7.71
CA ASP A 467 33.90 -3.27 -8.89
C ASP A 467 34.44 -1.96 -9.49
N ALA A 468 35.06 -2.09 -10.66
CA ALA A 468 35.65 -0.97 -11.38
C ALA A 468 34.61 0.02 -11.93
N SER A 469 33.37 -0.41 -12.19
CA SER A 469 32.28 0.47 -12.66
C SER A 469 31.81 1.36 -11.53
N LEU A 470 31.48 0.78 -10.38
CA LEU A 470 31.09 1.53 -9.19
C LEU A 470 32.20 2.48 -8.72
N THR A 471 33.46 2.04 -8.80
CA THR A 471 34.62 2.90 -8.49
C THR A 471 34.70 4.14 -9.39
N LYS A 472 34.33 4.02 -10.66
CA LYS A 472 34.30 5.15 -11.61
C LYS A 472 33.16 6.11 -11.25
N GLU A 473 31.96 5.59 -11.02
CA GLU A 473 30.78 6.37 -10.61
C GLU A 473 31.04 7.17 -9.34
N VAL A 474 31.64 6.54 -8.32
CA VAL A 474 32.05 7.21 -7.07
C VAL A 474 32.93 8.42 -7.33
N ARG A 475 33.91 8.31 -8.24
CA ARG A 475 34.82 9.44 -8.56
C ARG A 475 34.08 10.58 -9.24
N GLU A 476 33.21 10.27 -10.20
CA GLU A 476 32.45 11.27 -10.95
C GLU A 476 31.48 12.03 -10.03
N VAL A 477 30.73 11.32 -9.19
CA VAL A 477 29.80 11.93 -8.21
C VAL A 477 30.57 12.76 -7.18
N THR A 478 31.72 12.29 -6.69
CA THR A 478 32.56 13.02 -5.74
C THR A 478 33.10 14.32 -6.32
N ALA A 479 33.57 14.30 -7.57
CA ALA A 479 34.05 15.50 -8.26
C ALA A 479 32.92 16.53 -8.41
N ALA A 480 31.74 16.10 -8.85
CA ALA A 480 30.57 16.95 -8.97
C ALA A 480 30.15 17.56 -7.62
N ALA A 481 30.18 16.78 -6.54
CA ALA A 481 29.87 17.26 -5.19
C ALA A 481 30.80 18.42 -4.76
N ALA A 482 32.11 18.27 -5.03
CA ALA A 482 33.12 19.28 -4.68
C ALA A 482 32.94 20.60 -5.46
N GLU A 483 32.59 20.52 -6.74
CA GLU A 483 32.30 21.68 -7.58
C GLU A 483 31.05 22.44 -7.08
N LEU A 484 29.96 21.70 -6.79
CA LEU A 484 28.73 22.28 -6.26
C LEU A 484 28.94 22.94 -4.89
N PHE A 485 29.66 22.28 -3.99
CA PHE A 485 30.00 22.84 -2.67
C PHE A 485 30.79 24.14 -2.77
N THR A 486 31.76 24.19 -3.70
CA THR A 486 32.55 25.40 -3.96
C THR A 486 31.67 26.54 -4.47
N SER A 487 30.75 26.24 -5.40
CA SER A 487 29.79 27.20 -5.95
C SER A 487 28.86 27.78 -4.86
N LEU A 488 28.28 26.93 -4.01
CA LEU A 488 27.41 27.34 -2.91
C LEU A 488 28.15 28.19 -1.87
N SER A 489 29.36 27.78 -1.50
CA SER A 489 30.21 28.53 -0.58
C SER A 489 30.54 29.93 -1.08
N ALA A 490 30.74 30.09 -2.40
CA ALA A 490 30.98 31.40 -3.01
C ALA A 490 29.71 32.28 -2.99
N ALA A 491 28.54 31.71 -3.29
CA ALA A 491 27.26 32.41 -3.24
C ALA A 491 26.90 32.89 -1.82
N GLY A 492 27.07 32.02 -0.80
CA GLY A 492 26.83 32.37 0.60
C GLY A 492 27.70 33.54 1.09
N ARG A 493 28.99 33.56 0.69
CA ARG A 493 29.88 34.70 0.99
C ARG A 493 29.42 36.00 0.34
N ALA A 494 28.94 35.95 -0.90
CA ALA A 494 28.42 37.12 -1.61
C ALA A 494 27.10 37.65 -1.01
N SER A 495 26.24 36.77 -0.51
CA SER A 495 25.00 37.13 0.20
C SER A 495 25.29 37.79 1.55
N ALA A 496 26.20 37.22 2.35
CA ALA A 496 26.61 37.78 3.63
C ALA A 496 27.29 39.16 3.51
N GLY A 497 28.00 39.42 2.40
CA GLY A 497 28.56 40.74 2.09
C GLY A 497 27.51 41.79 1.74
N ARG A 498 26.37 41.39 1.14
CA ARG A 498 25.26 42.28 0.79
C ARG A 498 24.35 42.61 1.97
N SER A 499 24.24 41.73 2.96
CA SER A 499 23.46 41.97 4.19
C SER A 499 24.19 42.84 5.24
N ARG A 500 25.48 43.16 5.02
CA ARG A 500 26.32 43.98 5.91
C ARG A 500 26.61 45.39 5.37
N ALA A 501 26.15 45.69 4.15
CA ALA A 501 26.14 47.02 3.54
C ALA A 501 24.73 47.60 3.64
#